data_AF-A0A9D7HL56-F1
#
_entry.id   AF-A0A9D7HL56-F1
#
_cell.length_a   1.000
_cell.length_b   1.000
_cell.length_c   1.000
_cell.angle_alpha   90.00
_cell.angle_beta   90.00
_cell.angle_gamma   90.00
#
_symmetry.space_group_name_H-M   'P 1'
#
loop_
_entity.id
_entity.type
_entity.pdbx_description
1 polymer ?
#
loop_
_entity_poly.entity_id
_entity_poly.type
_entity_poly.pdbx_seq_one_letter_code
_entity_poly.pdbx_strand_id
1 'polypeptide(L)'
;MYDIIGDVHGQAGKLRALLAKLGYQVKDGAYRHPQGRQALFLGDLIDRGPAQVEVINIVRNMIEAGSGRTIMGNHEWNAIGFAMRDPEGDEFMRPRTENKLKEHRAFLLQVGLDSPLHKELVAWFKTLPPVLDLGPIRLCHAWWNPVCIDRIQEAMDANGALGEEFMVQSFRRRSLPWEAMERVTKGYEIRLPGGITFLDHNEVARKDIRVRWWDESATAFRQAALVPASERERIPDIPLPATVKLGAAGNVPTFVGHYWLTGRPGVQNATTAVLDYGAGLDGPLVAYRWDGEPQLSNDKLVWVGPEWEMQP
;
A
#
# COMPACT_ATOMS: atom_id res chain seq x y z
N MET A 1 4.02 7.44 -19.82
CA MET A 1 2.61 7.14 -19.47
C MET A 1 2.60 5.90 -18.62
N TYR A 2 1.82 5.93 -17.55
CA TYR A 2 1.79 4.88 -16.54
C TYR A 2 0.35 4.50 -16.22
N ASP A 3 0.11 3.22 -15.92
CA ASP A 3 -1.11 2.79 -15.25
C ASP A 3 -0.74 2.41 -13.81
N ILE A 4 -1.13 3.24 -12.85
CA ILE A 4 -0.87 2.99 -11.44
C ILE A 4 -1.97 2.08 -10.90
N ILE A 5 -1.63 0.95 -10.29
CA ILE A 5 -2.57 -0.09 -9.84
C ILE A 5 -2.49 -0.17 -8.31
N GLY A 6 -3.65 -0.11 -7.65
CA GLY A 6 -3.79 -0.27 -6.20
C GLY A 6 -3.55 -1.70 -5.69
N ASP A 7 -3.87 -1.88 -4.41
CA ASP A 7 -3.60 -3.10 -3.64
C ASP A 7 -4.29 -4.32 -4.25
N VAL A 8 -3.53 -5.38 -4.53
CA VAL A 8 -4.04 -6.54 -5.29
C VAL A 8 -4.45 -7.69 -4.38
N HIS A 9 -3.71 -7.93 -3.29
CA HIS A 9 -4.03 -8.94 -2.28
C HIS A 9 -4.41 -10.32 -2.84
N GLY A 10 -3.55 -10.90 -3.69
CA GLY A 10 -3.77 -12.24 -4.25
C GLY A 10 -4.99 -12.37 -5.16
N GLN A 11 -5.56 -11.27 -5.67
CA GLN A 11 -6.73 -11.28 -6.55
C GLN A 11 -6.33 -11.33 -8.03
N ALA A 12 -5.71 -12.44 -8.46
CA ALA A 12 -5.23 -12.59 -9.83
C ALA A 12 -6.34 -12.43 -10.89
N GLY A 13 -7.56 -12.89 -10.58
CA GLY A 13 -8.73 -12.70 -11.47
C GLY A 13 -9.05 -11.22 -11.72
N LYS A 14 -9.08 -10.39 -10.65
CA LYS A 14 -9.27 -8.94 -10.77
C LYS A 14 -8.10 -8.30 -11.51
N LEU A 15 -6.87 -8.69 -11.20
CA LEU A 15 -5.67 -8.17 -11.87
C LEU A 15 -5.69 -8.43 -13.38
N ARG A 16 -5.96 -9.67 -13.81
CA ARG A 16 -6.07 -10.00 -15.25
C ARG A 16 -7.17 -9.19 -15.94
N ALA A 17 -8.34 -9.08 -15.31
CA ALA A 17 -9.45 -8.31 -15.85
C ALA A 17 -9.11 -6.81 -15.99
N LEU A 18 -8.43 -6.24 -14.99
CA LEU A 18 -7.99 -4.84 -15.01
C LEU A 18 -6.94 -4.60 -16.09
N LEU A 19 -5.92 -5.45 -16.19
CA LEU A 19 -4.89 -5.37 -17.22
C LEU A 19 -5.49 -5.46 -18.62
N ALA A 20 -6.44 -6.38 -18.84
CA ALA A 20 -7.17 -6.49 -20.10
C ALA A 20 -7.99 -5.22 -20.41
N LYS A 21 -8.71 -4.67 -19.41
CA LYS A 21 -9.47 -3.42 -19.54
C LYS A 21 -8.58 -2.21 -19.84
N LEU A 22 -7.36 -2.21 -19.30
CA LEU A 22 -6.32 -1.24 -19.60
C LEU A 22 -5.63 -1.50 -20.95
N GLY A 23 -5.96 -2.57 -21.68
CA GLY A 23 -5.39 -2.87 -23.00
C GLY A 23 -4.03 -3.56 -22.97
N TYR A 24 -3.58 -4.08 -21.83
CA TYR A 24 -2.41 -4.95 -21.78
C TYR A 24 -2.72 -6.32 -22.39
N GLN A 25 -1.72 -6.88 -23.06
CA GLN A 25 -1.81 -8.20 -23.69
C GLN A 25 -0.61 -9.04 -23.27
N VAL A 26 -0.80 -10.36 -23.15
CA VAL A 26 0.31 -11.27 -22.87
C VAL A 26 1.16 -11.40 -24.13
N LYS A 27 2.43 -11.02 -24.03
CA LYS A 27 3.44 -11.17 -25.09
C LYS A 27 4.77 -11.58 -24.47
N ASP A 28 5.35 -12.66 -25.00
CA ASP A 28 6.60 -13.24 -24.51
C ASP A 28 6.58 -13.54 -23.00
N GLY A 29 5.46 -14.09 -22.50
CA GLY A 29 5.30 -14.52 -21.10
C GLY A 29 4.96 -13.40 -20.09
N ALA A 30 4.81 -12.15 -20.53
CA ALA A 30 4.46 -11.02 -19.66
C ALA A 30 3.35 -10.14 -20.25
N TYR A 31 2.60 -9.44 -19.40
CA TYR A 31 1.65 -8.43 -19.86
C TYR A 31 2.40 -7.19 -20.36
N ARG A 32 2.09 -6.75 -21.59
CA ARG A 32 2.67 -5.57 -22.24
C ARG A 32 1.57 -4.74 -22.86
N HIS A 33 1.65 -3.42 -22.72
CA HIS A 33 0.75 -2.52 -23.43
C HIS A 33 1.30 -2.24 -24.84
N PRO A 34 0.50 -2.34 -25.93
CA PRO A 34 0.97 -2.13 -27.30
C PRO A 34 1.61 -0.75 -27.55
N GLN A 35 1.19 0.26 -26.78
CA GLN A 35 1.73 1.63 -26.84
C GLN A 35 2.89 1.88 -25.87
N GLY A 36 3.46 0.84 -25.24
CA GLY A 36 4.61 0.96 -24.34
C GLY A 36 4.31 1.56 -22.95
N ARG A 37 3.04 1.61 -22.53
CA ARG A 37 2.66 2.04 -21.17
C ARG A 37 3.14 1.02 -20.13
N GLN A 38 3.64 1.51 -19.00
CA GLN A 38 4.12 0.67 -17.89
C GLN A 38 3.10 0.62 -16.74
N ALA A 39 2.92 -0.56 -16.15
CA ALA A 39 2.09 -0.71 -14.95
C ALA A 39 2.92 -0.43 -13.69
N LEU A 40 2.44 0.41 -12.79
CA LEU A 40 3.09 0.71 -11.52
C LEU A 40 2.22 0.21 -10.36
N PHE A 41 2.65 -0.84 -9.66
CA PHE A 41 1.89 -1.43 -8.56
C PHE A 41 2.24 -0.78 -7.23
N LEU A 42 1.21 -0.50 -6.40
CA LEU A 42 1.34 0.17 -5.11
C LEU A 42 1.72 -0.77 -3.93
N GLY A 43 2.17 -2.00 -4.23
CA GLY A 43 2.47 -3.02 -3.23
C GLY A 43 1.22 -3.78 -2.79
N ASP A 44 1.32 -4.45 -1.64
CA ASP A 44 0.25 -5.27 -1.07
C ASP A 44 -0.30 -6.26 -2.11
N LEU A 45 0.64 -7.01 -2.67
CA LEU A 45 0.40 -8.04 -3.67
C LEU A 45 -0.15 -9.31 -3.02
N ILE A 46 0.20 -9.55 -1.76
CA ILE A 46 -0.11 -10.79 -1.04
C ILE A 46 -1.18 -10.65 0.05
N ASP A 47 -1.52 -11.79 0.63
CA ASP A 47 -2.54 -12.04 1.65
C ASP A 47 -3.98 -11.78 1.20
N ARG A 48 -4.95 -12.23 2.02
CA ARG A 48 -6.41 -12.17 1.80
C ARG A 48 -6.93 -13.01 0.63
N GLY A 49 -6.64 -12.65 -0.62
CA GLY A 49 -7.23 -13.28 -1.79
C GLY A 49 -6.72 -14.69 -2.10
N PRO A 50 -7.29 -15.38 -3.10
CA PRO A 50 -7.09 -16.81 -3.30
C PRO A 50 -5.93 -17.19 -4.24
N ALA A 51 -5.25 -16.24 -4.89
CA ALA A 51 -4.29 -16.51 -5.97
C ALA A 51 -2.96 -15.74 -5.77
N GLN A 52 -2.30 -16.02 -4.65
CA GLN A 52 -1.10 -15.34 -4.15
C GLN A 52 0.08 -15.47 -5.11
N VAL A 53 0.47 -16.72 -5.42
CA VAL A 53 1.61 -17.01 -6.30
C VAL A 53 1.34 -16.49 -7.73
N GLU A 54 0.10 -16.56 -8.19
CA GLU A 54 -0.25 -16.08 -9.52
C GLU A 54 -0.09 -14.55 -9.65
N VAL A 55 -0.55 -13.76 -8.65
CA VAL A 55 -0.33 -12.31 -8.63
C VAL A 55 1.16 -11.99 -8.66
N ILE A 56 1.96 -12.65 -7.82
CA ILE A 56 3.42 -12.42 -7.79
C ILE A 56 4.04 -12.73 -9.15
N ASN A 57 3.69 -13.86 -9.78
CA ASN A 57 4.21 -14.22 -11.10
C ASN A 57 3.83 -13.20 -12.17
N ILE A 58 2.59 -12.69 -12.18
CA ILE A 58 2.17 -11.64 -13.13
C ILE A 58 3.03 -10.39 -12.95
N VAL A 59 3.15 -9.89 -11.72
CA VAL A 59 3.87 -8.65 -11.42
C VAL A 59 5.37 -8.81 -11.69
N ARG A 60 5.98 -9.90 -11.24
CA ARG A 60 7.40 -10.20 -11.46
C ARG A 60 7.74 -10.31 -12.94
N ASN A 61 6.94 -11.06 -13.72
CA ASN A 61 7.15 -11.17 -15.16
C ASN A 61 7.06 -9.81 -15.86
N MET A 62 6.15 -8.92 -15.44
CA MET A 62 6.07 -7.55 -15.99
C MET A 62 7.31 -6.72 -15.63
N ILE A 63 7.86 -6.87 -14.43
CA ILE A 63 9.08 -6.18 -14.00
C ILE A 63 10.27 -6.65 -14.84
N GLU A 64 10.49 -7.96 -14.94
CA GLU A 64 11.57 -8.56 -15.74
C GLU A 64 11.45 -8.20 -17.22
N ALA A 65 10.21 -8.09 -17.73
CA ALA A 65 9.90 -7.66 -19.08
C ALA A 65 10.10 -6.14 -19.33
N GLY A 66 10.30 -5.34 -18.28
CA GLY A 66 10.34 -3.88 -18.36
C GLY A 66 8.98 -3.23 -18.66
N SER A 67 7.87 -3.95 -18.52
CA SER A 67 6.51 -3.44 -18.70
C SER A 67 5.80 -3.09 -17.39
N GLY A 68 6.44 -3.33 -16.24
CA GLY A 68 5.92 -2.93 -14.94
C GLY A 68 6.99 -2.64 -13.90
N ARG A 69 6.58 -2.02 -12.80
CA ARG A 69 7.36 -1.76 -11.58
C ARG A 69 6.43 -1.90 -10.38
N THR A 70 6.95 -2.22 -9.21
CA THR A 70 6.17 -2.26 -7.96
C THR A 70 6.94 -1.59 -6.85
N ILE A 71 6.20 -1.04 -5.87
CA ILE A 71 6.73 -0.76 -4.55
C ILE A 71 6.39 -1.89 -3.57
N MET A 72 7.05 -1.87 -2.41
CA MET A 72 6.74 -2.73 -1.27
C MET A 72 5.56 -2.15 -0.47
N GLY A 73 4.53 -2.96 -0.23
CA GLY A 73 3.44 -2.64 0.70
C GLY A 73 3.74 -3.10 2.14
N ASN A 74 2.82 -2.85 3.07
CA ASN A 74 3.03 -3.32 4.44
C ASN A 74 2.92 -4.85 4.54
N HIS A 75 2.19 -5.53 3.65
CA HIS A 75 2.10 -6.98 3.66
C HIS A 75 3.42 -7.64 3.26
N GLU A 76 4.10 -7.16 2.22
CA GLU A 76 5.45 -7.63 1.87
C GLU A 76 6.46 -7.34 2.98
N TRP A 77 6.44 -6.13 3.54
CA TRP A 77 7.32 -5.77 4.66
C TRP A 77 7.07 -6.66 5.90
N ASN A 78 5.81 -6.96 6.21
CA ASN A 78 5.46 -7.88 7.29
C ASN A 78 5.93 -9.31 7.00
N ALA A 79 5.78 -9.80 5.77
CA ALA A 79 6.24 -11.12 5.37
C ALA A 79 7.77 -11.26 5.47
N ILE A 80 8.53 -10.21 5.12
CA ILE A 80 9.98 -10.16 5.33
C ILE A 80 10.30 -10.32 6.81
N GLY A 81 9.71 -9.51 7.69
CA GLY A 81 9.97 -9.60 9.12
C GLY A 81 9.53 -10.94 9.73
N PHE A 82 8.47 -11.54 9.20
CA PHE A 82 7.96 -12.84 9.65
C PHE A 82 8.90 -14.01 9.29
N ALA A 83 9.63 -13.89 8.18
CA ALA A 83 10.57 -14.91 7.71
C ALA A 83 12.04 -14.64 8.10
N MET A 84 12.39 -13.39 8.40
CA MET A 84 13.75 -12.98 8.73
C MET A 84 14.08 -13.26 10.20
N ARG A 85 15.19 -13.97 10.43
CA ARG A 85 15.76 -14.14 11.78
C ARG A 85 16.37 -12.84 12.27
N ASP A 86 16.27 -12.64 13.58
CA ASP A 86 16.98 -11.60 14.29
C ASP A 86 18.50 -11.93 14.27
N PRO A 87 19.39 -11.05 13.78
CA PRO A 87 20.84 -11.28 13.87
C PRO A 87 21.39 -11.11 15.30
N GLU A 88 20.63 -10.50 16.20
CA GLU A 88 21.02 -10.23 17.60
C GLU A 88 20.33 -11.18 18.60
N GLY A 89 19.52 -12.14 18.14
CA GLY A 89 18.79 -13.05 19.02
C GLY A 89 18.28 -14.31 18.30
N ASP A 90 17.60 -15.20 19.05
CA ASP A 90 17.11 -16.48 18.51
C ASP A 90 15.71 -16.40 17.88
N GLU A 91 15.09 -15.21 17.90
CA GLU A 91 13.74 -14.95 17.44
C GLU A 91 13.68 -14.49 15.97
N PHE A 92 12.45 -14.31 15.46
CA PHE A 92 12.20 -13.66 14.17
C PHE A 92 11.98 -12.15 14.37
N MET A 93 12.32 -11.36 13.35
CA MET A 93 12.11 -9.91 13.34
C MET A 93 10.67 -9.49 13.61
N ARG A 94 9.71 -10.33 13.21
CA ARG A 94 8.31 -10.25 13.64
C ARG A 94 7.89 -11.56 14.32
N PRO A 95 7.23 -11.49 15.50
CA PRO A 95 6.74 -12.68 16.19
C PRO A 95 5.78 -13.51 15.33
N ARG A 96 5.92 -14.83 15.38
CA ARG A 96 5.04 -15.79 14.69
C ARG A 96 3.86 -16.22 15.58
N THR A 97 3.14 -15.25 16.14
CA THR A 97 1.94 -15.54 16.95
C THR A 97 0.79 -16.05 16.08
N GLU A 98 -0.24 -16.64 16.69
CA GLU A 98 -1.43 -17.12 16.00
C GLU A 98 -2.09 -16.02 15.14
N ASN A 99 -2.16 -14.80 15.65
CA ASN A 99 -2.70 -13.67 14.89
C ASN A 99 -1.86 -13.35 13.65
N LYS A 100 -0.52 -13.43 13.75
CA LYS A 100 0.36 -13.19 12.59
C LYS A 100 0.33 -14.31 11.56
N LEU A 101 0.18 -15.55 12.02
CA LEU A 101 -0.10 -16.69 11.14
C LEU A 101 -1.44 -16.53 10.42
N LYS A 102 -2.47 -15.98 11.10
CA LYS A 102 -3.77 -15.69 10.50
C LYS A 102 -3.68 -14.60 9.44
N GLU A 103 -2.93 -13.52 9.71
CA GLU A 103 -2.69 -12.44 8.74
C GLU A 103 -2.06 -12.98 7.44
N HIS A 104 -1.05 -13.86 7.55
CA HIS A 104 -0.35 -14.44 6.39
C HIS A 104 -0.94 -15.75 5.86
N ARG A 105 -2.10 -16.18 6.37
CA ARG A 105 -2.63 -17.54 6.13
C ARG A 105 -2.78 -17.85 4.65
N ALA A 106 -3.34 -16.92 3.87
CA ALA A 106 -3.60 -17.14 2.45
C ALA A 106 -2.29 -17.35 1.66
N PHE A 107 -1.27 -16.53 1.93
CA PHE A 107 0.05 -16.66 1.34
C PHE A 107 0.72 -17.98 1.74
N LEU A 108 0.80 -18.26 3.06
CA LEU A 108 1.46 -19.46 3.59
C LEU A 108 0.79 -20.76 3.14
N LEU A 109 -0.53 -20.78 2.94
CA LEU A 109 -1.23 -21.96 2.41
C LEU A 109 -0.77 -22.34 0.99
N GLN A 110 -0.37 -21.37 0.17
CA GLN A 110 0.10 -21.64 -1.20
C GLN A 110 1.59 -21.95 -1.26
N VAL A 111 2.40 -21.21 -0.49
CA VAL A 111 3.86 -21.31 -0.60
C VAL A 111 4.46 -22.33 0.36
N GLY A 112 3.76 -22.67 1.45
CA GLY A 112 4.26 -23.50 2.54
C GLY A 112 5.22 -22.75 3.45
N LEU A 113 4.93 -22.73 4.76
CA LEU A 113 5.79 -22.07 5.74
C LEU A 113 7.23 -22.61 5.69
N ASP A 114 8.19 -21.70 5.58
CA ASP A 114 9.64 -21.95 5.50
C ASP A 114 10.10 -22.87 4.37
N SER A 115 9.23 -23.15 3.40
CA SER A 115 9.56 -23.87 2.18
C SER A 115 10.61 -23.11 1.35
N PRO A 116 11.25 -23.78 0.38
CA PRO A 116 12.10 -23.11 -0.60
C PRO A 116 11.39 -21.96 -1.33
N LEU A 117 10.13 -22.15 -1.72
CA LEU A 117 9.34 -21.13 -2.41
C LEU A 117 9.05 -19.93 -1.49
N HIS A 118 8.69 -20.17 -0.23
CA HIS A 118 8.46 -19.08 0.72
C HIS A 118 9.70 -18.21 0.90
N LYS A 119 10.86 -18.84 1.07
CA LYS A 119 12.15 -18.15 1.25
C LYS A 119 12.54 -17.37 -0.01
N GLU A 120 12.34 -17.94 -1.19
CA GLU A 120 12.63 -17.28 -2.46
C GLU A 120 11.74 -16.06 -2.68
N LEU A 121 10.43 -16.19 -2.47
CA LEU A 121 9.50 -15.06 -2.62
C LEU A 121 9.78 -13.94 -1.61
N VAL A 122 10.11 -14.29 -0.36
CA VAL A 122 10.54 -13.29 0.64
C VAL A 122 11.84 -12.61 0.22
N ALA A 123 12.81 -13.36 -0.31
CA ALA A 123 14.05 -12.76 -0.81
C ALA A 123 13.78 -11.79 -1.96
N TRP A 124 12.83 -12.10 -2.86
CA TRP A 124 12.36 -11.16 -3.87
C TRP A 124 11.64 -9.95 -3.28
N PHE A 125 10.81 -10.10 -2.24
CA PHE A 125 10.21 -8.94 -1.58
C PHE A 125 11.28 -7.96 -1.06
N LYS A 126 12.41 -8.46 -0.54
CA LYS A 126 13.52 -7.60 -0.08
C LYS A 126 14.15 -6.74 -1.18
N THR A 127 13.94 -7.07 -2.46
CA THR A 127 14.46 -6.27 -3.58
C THR A 127 13.51 -5.16 -4.03
N LEU A 128 12.28 -5.13 -3.50
CA LEU A 128 11.27 -4.15 -3.90
C LEU A 128 11.54 -2.80 -3.20
N PRO A 129 11.52 -1.67 -3.93
CA PRO A 129 11.66 -0.37 -3.31
C PRO A 129 10.43 -0.03 -2.47
N PRO A 130 10.57 0.54 -1.26
CA PRO A 130 9.41 1.01 -0.50
C PRO A 130 8.71 2.22 -1.15
N VAL A 131 9.42 2.96 -2.00
CA VAL A 131 8.98 4.23 -2.60
C VAL A 131 9.51 4.37 -4.03
N LEU A 132 8.77 5.05 -4.89
CA LEU A 132 9.27 5.52 -6.18
C LEU A 132 9.00 7.03 -6.31
N ASP A 133 10.06 7.81 -6.47
CA ASP A 133 9.96 9.17 -7.02
C ASP A 133 10.43 9.12 -8.47
N LEU A 134 9.51 9.36 -9.42
CA LEU A 134 9.83 9.33 -10.83
C LEU A 134 10.10 10.72 -11.39
N GLY A 135 9.99 11.77 -10.56
CA GLY A 135 9.99 13.17 -10.98
C GLY A 135 8.56 13.71 -11.10
N PRO A 136 7.83 13.43 -12.20
CA PRO A 136 6.51 14.00 -12.41
C PRO A 136 5.41 13.25 -11.64
N ILE A 137 5.68 12.07 -11.09
CA ILE A 137 4.78 11.33 -10.22
C ILE A 137 5.54 10.61 -9.10
N ARG A 138 4.82 10.29 -8.03
CA ARG A 138 5.33 9.68 -6.80
C ARG A 138 4.45 8.53 -6.35
N LEU A 139 5.08 7.47 -5.83
CA LEU A 139 4.40 6.31 -5.29
C LEU A 139 4.98 5.96 -3.92
N CYS A 140 4.10 5.79 -2.94
CA CYS A 140 4.39 5.15 -1.67
C CYS A 140 3.14 4.38 -1.24
N HIS A 141 3.28 3.36 -0.40
CA HIS A 141 2.12 2.51 -0.13
C HIS A 141 1.03 3.23 0.70
N ALA A 142 1.38 4.14 1.63
CA ALA A 142 0.38 4.79 2.48
C ALA A 142 0.56 6.30 2.68
N TRP A 143 1.74 6.79 3.05
CA TRP A 143 1.92 8.23 3.32
C TRP A 143 3.25 8.77 2.83
N TRP A 144 3.16 9.77 1.94
CA TRP A 144 4.32 10.51 1.46
C TRP A 144 4.73 11.58 2.49
N ASN A 145 5.57 11.18 3.43
CA ASN A 145 6.21 12.10 4.37
C ASN A 145 7.66 12.36 3.95
N PRO A 146 8.03 13.58 3.51
CA PRO A 146 9.37 13.85 2.97
C PRO A 146 10.52 13.38 3.85
N VAL A 147 10.45 13.61 5.17
CA VAL A 147 11.49 13.18 6.12
C VAL A 147 11.64 11.65 6.15
N CYS A 148 10.55 10.91 6.06
CA CYS A 148 10.59 9.45 6.00
C CYS A 148 11.02 8.95 4.61
N ILE A 149 10.59 9.62 3.53
CA ILE A 149 10.97 9.28 2.15
C ILE A 149 12.48 9.46 1.96
N ASP A 150 13.04 10.61 2.35
CA ASP A 150 14.47 10.91 2.21
C ASP A 150 15.30 9.84 2.94
N ARG A 151 14.91 9.51 4.17
CA ARG A 151 15.57 8.46 4.97
C ARG A 151 15.53 7.08 4.31
N ILE A 152 14.41 6.72 3.69
CA ILE A 152 14.30 5.46 2.95
C ILE A 152 15.19 5.50 1.70
N GLN A 153 15.16 6.60 0.95
CA GLN A 153 15.94 6.76 -0.28
C GLN A 153 17.44 6.72 -0.03
N GLU A 154 17.92 7.35 1.03
CA GLU A 154 19.33 7.28 1.46
C GLU A 154 19.78 5.86 1.79
N ALA A 155 18.86 4.98 2.20
CA ALA A 155 19.12 3.59 2.55
C ALA A 155 18.91 2.60 1.39
N MET A 156 18.40 3.06 0.24
CA MET A 156 18.23 2.22 -0.94
C MET A 156 19.52 2.15 -1.76
N ASP A 157 19.78 0.98 -2.34
CA ASP A 157 20.80 0.82 -3.37
C ASP A 157 20.31 1.34 -4.74
N ALA A 158 21.16 1.25 -5.76
CA ALA A 158 20.83 1.70 -7.12
C ALA A 158 19.66 0.94 -7.77
N ASN A 159 19.32 -0.25 -7.27
CA ASN A 159 18.20 -1.06 -7.74
C ASN A 159 16.91 -0.80 -6.92
N GLY A 160 16.99 0.00 -5.86
CA GLY A 160 15.89 0.31 -4.96
C GLY A 160 15.77 -0.63 -3.77
N ALA A 161 16.67 -1.60 -3.59
CA ALA A 161 16.63 -2.50 -2.44
C ALA A 161 17.17 -1.80 -1.20
N LEU A 162 16.53 -2.00 -0.04
CA LEU A 162 17.03 -1.47 1.23
C LEU A 162 18.30 -2.20 1.67
N GLY A 163 19.28 -1.43 2.17
CA GLY A 163 20.46 -1.98 2.83
C GLY A 163 20.09 -2.87 4.03
N GLU A 164 20.91 -3.89 4.28
CA GLU A 164 20.62 -4.91 5.31
C GLU A 164 20.46 -4.32 6.71
N GLU A 165 21.33 -3.39 7.11
CA GLU A 165 21.25 -2.71 8.40
C GLU A 165 19.93 -1.93 8.54
N PHE A 166 19.53 -1.18 7.50
CA PHE A 166 18.27 -0.46 7.52
C PHE A 166 17.07 -1.41 7.60
N MET A 167 17.11 -2.51 6.85
CA MET A 167 16.06 -3.54 6.88
C MET A 167 15.91 -4.14 8.28
N VAL A 168 17.00 -4.51 8.95
CA VAL A 168 17.01 -4.98 10.34
C VAL A 168 16.41 -3.93 11.27
N GLN A 169 16.94 -2.70 11.23
CA GLN A 169 16.49 -1.61 12.08
C GLN A 169 15.02 -1.25 11.82
N SER A 170 14.52 -1.48 10.60
CA SER A 170 13.10 -1.25 10.29
C SER A 170 12.17 -2.09 11.14
N PHE A 171 12.60 -3.24 11.68
CA PHE A 171 11.79 -4.05 12.59
C PHE A 171 11.99 -3.72 14.07
N ARG A 172 12.96 -2.84 14.40
CA ARG A 172 13.22 -2.39 15.78
C ARG A 172 12.29 -1.23 16.13
N ARG A 173 11.24 -1.53 16.91
CA ARG A 173 10.24 -0.54 17.31
C ARG A 173 10.89 0.72 17.91
N ARG A 174 10.46 1.90 17.46
CA ARG A 174 10.98 3.23 17.81
C ARG A 174 12.35 3.60 17.23
N SER A 175 12.98 2.75 16.41
CA SER A 175 14.10 3.19 15.58
C SER A 175 13.62 4.17 14.49
N LEU A 176 14.53 5.00 13.97
CA LEU A 176 14.19 5.89 12.85
C LEU A 176 13.82 5.12 11.56
N PRO A 177 14.47 3.99 11.21
CA PRO A 177 14.01 3.14 10.11
C PRO A 177 12.62 2.53 10.33
N TRP A 178 12.31 2.10 11.56
CA TRP A 178 10.98 1.59 11.89
C TRP A 178 9.92 2.67 11.73
N GLU A 179 10.16 3.87 12.25
CA GLU A 179 9.22 5.00 12.11
C GLU A 179 9.01 5.38 10.64
N ALA A 180 10.08 5.37 9.83
CA ALA A 180 9.98 5.65 8.40
C ALA A 180 9.14 4.60 7.66
N MET A 181 9.45 3.31 7.84
CA MET A 181 8.69 2.23 7.19
C MET A 181 7.25 2.16 7.69
N GLU A 182 7.02 2.30 9.00
CA GLU A 182 5.67 2.27 9.58
C GLU A 182 4.81 3.41 9.00
N ARG A 183 5.34 4.63 8.84
CA ARG A 183 4.60 5.74 8.25
C ARG A 183 4.37 5.57 6.75
N VAL A 184 5.42 5.23 6.01
CA VAL A 184 5.37 5.14 4.54
C VAL A 184 4.49 3.98 4.08
N THR A 185 4.47 2.88 4.85
CA THR A 185 3.66 1.69 4.53
C THR A 185 2.34 1.60 5.28
N LYS A 186 2.15 2.26 6.44
CA LYS A 186 0.88 2.15 7.19
C LYS A 186 0.13 3.46 7.43
N GLY A 187 0.68 4.57 6.95
CA GLY A 187 0.00 5.85 6.93
C GLY A 187 0.25 6.68 8.18
N TYR A 188 -0.42 7.84 8.23
CA TYR A 188 -0.29 8.77 9.34
C TYR A 188 -1.32 8.46 10.43
N GLU A 189 -0.85 8.05 11.61
CA GLU A 189 -1.69 7.81 12.79
C GLU A 189 -1.44 8.84 13.89
N ILE A 190 -2.52 9.27 14.56
CA ILE A 190 -2.47 10.20 15.70
C ILE A 190 -3.25 9.64 16.89
N ARG A 191 -2.74 9.88 18.10
CA ARG A 191 -3.34 9.43 19.36
C ARG A 191 -4.63 10.21 19.66
N LEU A 192 -5.72 9.50 19.95
CA LEU A 192 -6.94 10.10 20.45
C LEU A 192 -6.74 10.71 21.85
N PRO A 193 -7.33 11.87 22.14
CA PRO A 193 -7.26 12.53 23.44
C PRO A 193 -8.12 11.81 24.48
N GLY A 194 -7.83 12.05 25.76
CA GLY A 194 -8.71 11.64 26.87
C GLY A 194 -8.91 10.12 27.04
N GLY A 195 -8.04 9.30 26.44
CA GLY A 195 -8.17 7.83 26.51
C GLY A 195 -9.30 7.24 25.68
N ILE A 196 -9.91 8.04 24.79
CA ILE A 196 -10.99 7.60 23.91
C ILE A 196 -10.51 6.46 23.01
N THR A 197 -11.39 5.48 22.78
CA THR A 197 -11.17 4.38 21.85
C THR A 197 -12.32 4.23 20.87
N PHE A 198 -12.03 3.65 19.72
CA PHE A 198 -13.02 3.17 18.74
C PHE A 198 -12.72 1.72 18.36
N LEU A 199 -13.69 1.00 17.84
CA LEU A 199 -13.50 -0.35 17.31
C LEU A 199 -13.09 -0.30 15.84
N ASP A 200 -12.03 -1.01 15.47
CA ASP A 200 -11.71 -1.21 14.05
C ASP A 200 -12.65 -2.25 13.39
N HIS A 201 -12.43 -2.53 12.11
CA HIS A 201 -13.22 -3.51 11.36
C HIS A 201 -13.10 -4.96 11.90
N ASN A 202 -12.13 -5.23 12.78
CA ASN A 202 -11.94 -6.51 13.47
C ASN A 202 -12.43 -6.45 14.93
N GLU A 203 -13.22 -5.43 15.29
CA GLU A 203 -13.74 -5.21 16.64
C GLU A 203 -12.64 -5.01 17.70
N VAL A 204 -11.44 -4.58 17.27
CA VAL A 204 -10.34 -4.29 18.20
C VAL A 204 -10.40 -2.83 18.62
N ALA A 205 -10.37 -2.57 19.93
CA ALA A 205 -10.31 -1.23 20.47
C ALA A 205 -8.97 -0.55 20.13
N ARG A 206 -9.04 0.55 19.38
CA ARG A 206 -7.91 1.38 18.95
C ARG A 206 -7.90 2.71 19.68
N LYS A 207 -6.70 3.16 20.03
CA LYS A 207 -6.43 4.47 20.67
C LYS A 207 -5.84 5.49 19.69
N ASP A 208 -5.41 5.04 18.52
CA ASP A 208 -4.80 5.85 17.49
C ASP A 208 -5.72 5.80 16.27
N ILE A 209 -6.06 6.96 15.70
CA ILE A 209 -6.79 7.05 14.44
C ILE A 209 -5.80 7.24 13.31
N ARG A 210 -6.09 6.62 12.16
CA ARG A 210 -5.45 7.02 10.91
C ARG A 210 -6.13 8.28 10.40
N VAL A 211 -5.34 9.23 9.91
CA VAL A 211 -5.86 10.47 9.34
C VAL A 211 -5.86 10.45 7.82
N ARG A 212 -6.86 11.10 7.22
CA ARG A 212 -6.89 11.52 5.82
C ARG A 212 -5.84 12.60 5.61
N TRP A 213 -4.56 12.21 5.58
CA TRP A 213 -3.45 13.17 5.51
C TRP A 213 -3.51 14.05 4.26
N TRP A 214 -4.28 13.68 3.22
CA TRP A 214 -4.50 14.49 2.02
C TRP A 214 -5.59 15.56 2.17
N ASP A 215 -6.36 15.56 3.26
CA ASP A 215 -7.48 16.47 3.51
C ASP A 215 -7.01 17.69 4.32
N GLU A 216 -6.57 18.73 3.61
CA GLU A 216 -6.11 20.00 4.21
C GLU A 216 -7.24 20.80 4.88
N SER A 217 -8.49 20.49 4.55
CA SER A 217 -9.65 21.19 5.11
C SER A 217 -10.03 20.67 6.50
N ALA A 218 -9.55 19.49 6.89
CA ALA A 218 -9.86 18.90 8.18
C ALA A 218 -9.13 19.62 9.32
N THR A 219 -9.90 20.28 10.19
CA THR A 219 -9.39 21.03 11.35
C THR A 219 -9.57 20.28 12.68
N ALA A 220 -10.37 19.21 12.69
CA ALA A 220 -10.72 18.45 13.90
C ALA A 220 -10.46 16.94 13.77
N PHE A 221 -10.29 16.25 14.90
CA PHE A 221 -10.06 14.80 14.93
C PHE A 221 -11.13 14.02 14.15
N ARG A 222 -12.42 14.29 14.40
CA ARG A 222 -13.54 13.63 13.72
C ARG A 222 -13.55 13.85 12.20
N GLN A 223 -13.12 15.02 11.75
CA GLN A 223 -13.05 15.34 10.32
C GLN A 223 -11.91 14.55 9.67
N ALA A 224 -10.72 14.55 10.28
CA ALA A 224 -9.55 13.88 9.75
C ALA A 224 -9.59 12.34 9.83
N ALA A 225 -10.37 11.77 10.75
CA ALA A 225 -10.37 10.34 11.04
C ALA A 225 -10.84 9.45 9.87
N LEU A 226 -10.07 8.40 9.60
CA LEU A 226 -10.47 7.21 8.84
C LEU A 226 -10.85 6.11 9.82
N VAL A 227 -12.14 6.00 10.11
CA VAL A 227 -12.74 5.00 11.01
C VAL A 227 -14.02 4.47 10.38
N PRO A 228 -14.52 3.30 10.82
CA PRO A 228 -15.83 2.82 10.41
C PRO A 228 -16.91 3.89 10.63
N ALA A 229 -17.86 4.01 9.71
CA ALA A 229 -18.90 5.05 9.77
C ALA A 229 -19.69 5.00 11.09
N SER A 230 -19.97 3.81 11.62
CA SER A 230 -20.63 3.57 12.90
C SER A 230 -19.85 4.12 14.11
N GLU A 231 -18.53 4.25 13.98
CA GLU A 231 -17.63 4.69 15.05
C GLU A 231 -17.29 6.18 14.94
N ARG A 232 -17.69 6.86 13.86
CA ARG A 232 -17.30 8.25 13.58
C ARG A 232 -17.75 9.22 14.67
N GLU A 233 -18.95 9.04 15.21
CA GLU A 233 -19.48 9.90 16.29
C GLU A 233 -18.73 9.74 17.62
N ARG A 234 -18.03 8.60 17.83
CA ARG A 234 -17.16 8.41 19.01
C ARG A 234 -15.88 9.24 18.93
N ILE A 235 -15.47 9.64 17.72
CA ILE A 235 -14.29 10.47 17.55
C ILE A 235 -14.65 11.90 17.96
N PRO A 236 -13.89 12.51 18.89
CA PRO A 236 -14.20 13.84 19.37
C PRO A 236 -14.08 14.87 18.25
N ASP A 237 -15.04 15.79 18.16
CA ASP A 237 -14.98 16.91 17.24
C ASP A 237 -14.24 18.09 17.88
N ILE A 238 -12.95 17.87 18.19
CA ILE A 238 -12.08 18.88 18.78
C ILE A 238 -10.91 19.19 17.84
N PRO A 239 -10.30 20.38 17.94
CA PRO A 239 -9.20 20.78 17.07
C PRO A 239 -8.04 19.78 17.09
N LEU A 240 -7.45 19.56 15.91
CA LEU A 240 -6.21 18.80 15.80
C LEU A 240 -5.07 19.54 16.52
N PRO A 241 -4.10 18.83 17.12
CA PRO A 241 -2.90 19.45 17.65
C PRO A 241 -2.16 20.23 16.57
N ALA A 242 -1.55 21.37 16.91
CA ALA A 242 -0.82 22.21 15.96
C ALA A 242 0.35 21.50 15.25
N THR A 243 0.86 20.42 15.85
CA THR A 243 1.90 19.53 15.32
C THR A 243 1.39 18.58 14.23
N VAL A 244 0.08 18.37 14.11
CA VAL A 244 -0.52 17.57 13.04
C VAL A 244 -0.64 18.43 11.80
N LYS A 245 0.11 18.06 10.76
CA LYS A 245 0.08 18.71 9.46
C LYS A 245 -0.55 17.75 8.44
N LEU A 246 -1.69 18.16 7.92
CA LEU A 246 -2.35 17.51 6.78
C LEU A 246 -2.04 18.32 5.52
N GLY A 247 -2.05 17.62 4.39
CA GLY A 247 -1.80 18.14 3.07
C GLY A 247 -0.87 17.26 2.25
N ALA A 248 -0.97 17.41 0.94
CA ALA A 248 -0.01 16.80 0.04
C ALA A 248 1.38 17.43 0.27
N ALA A 249 2.43 16.62 0.18
CA ALA A 249 3.80 17.08 0.29
C ALA A 249 4.29 17.75 -1.02
N GLY A 250 3.53 18.74 -1.49
CA GLY A 250 3.79 19.50 -2.71
C GLY A 250 2.80 19.23 -3.85
N ASN A 251 3.18 19.69 -5.04
CA ASN A 251 2.33 19.73 -6.23
C ASN A 251 2.56 18.56 -7.19
N VAL A 252 3.18 17.47 -6.72
CA VAL A 252 3.50 16.31 -7.54
C VAL A 252 2.42 15.23 -7.32
N PRO A 253 1.76 14.74 -8.38
CA PRO A 253 0.85 13.62 -8.30
C PRO A 253 1.45 12.44 -7.53
N THR A 254 0.78 12.05 -6.46
CA THR A 254 1.20 11.04 -5.49
C THR A 254 0.11 9.99 -5.38
N PHE A 255 0.48 8.73 -5.61
CA PHE A 255 -0.42 7.59 -5.59
C PHE A 255 -0.13 6.69 -4.40
N VAL A 256 -1.18 6.26 -3.70
CA VAL A 256 -1.08 5.44 -2.49
C VAL A 256 -2.17 4.35 -2.43
N GLY A 257 -1.92 3.31 -1.63
CA GLY A 257 -2.79 2.18 -1.32
C GLY A 257 -3.34 2.21 0.10
N HIS A 258 -3.48 1.05 0.76
CA HIS A 258 -3.64 0.83 2.22
C HIS A 258 -4.92 1.30 2.94
N TYR A 259 -5.67 2.26 2.39
CA TYR A 259 -6.75 2.92 3.15
C TYR A 259 -8.13 2.26 3.04
N TRP A 260 -8.30 1.22 2.23
CA TRP A 260 -9.58 0.50 2.04
C TRP A 260 -10.78 1.44 1.88
N LEU A 261 -10.68 2.38 0.95
CA LEU A 261 -11.76 3.33 0.72
C LEU A 261 -13.02 2.61 0.25
N THR A 262 -14.17 3.20 0.56
CA THR A 262 -15.48 2.70 0.16
C THR A 262 -16.18 3.74 -0.70
N GLY A 263 -17.20 3.33 -1.44
CA GLY A 263 -17.89 4.19 -2.39
C GLY A 263 -17.27 4.15 -3.79
N ARG A 264 -17.71 5.08 -4.62
CA ARG A 264 -17.22 5.21 -6.00
C ARG A 264 -15.75 5.66 -5.98
N PRO A 265 -14.84 5.00 -6.72
CA PRO A 265 -13.46 5.45 -6.84
C PRO A 265 -13.34 6.90 -7.31
N GLY A 266 -12.51 7.68 -6.60
CA GLY A 266 -12.25 9.09 -6.88
C GLY A 266 -10.88 9.53 -6.37
N VAL A 267 -10.32 10.55 -7.01
CA VAL A 267 -9.08 11.21 -6.56
C VAL A 267 -9.39 12.08 -5.34
N GLN A 268 -8.48 12.12 -4.37
CA GLN A 268 -8.72 12.77 -3.08
C GLN A 268 -8.54 14.28 -3.16
N ASN A 269 -7.62 14.73 -3.99
CA ASN A 269 -7.40 16.12 -4.35
C ASN A 269 -6.64 16.17 -5.69
N ALA A 270 -6.22 17.36 -6.13
CA ALA A 270 -5.54 17.55 -7.40
C ALA A 270 -4.20 16.80 -7.52
N THR A 271 -3.59 16.34 -6.43
CA THR A 271 -2.26 15.72 -6.44
C THR A 271 -2.20 14.40 -5.68
N THR A 272 -3.31 13.91 -5.12
CA THR A 272 -3.35 12.65 -4.37
C THR A 272 -4.45 11.74 -4.87
N ALA A 273 -4.08 10.49 -5.18
CA ALA A 273 -5.02 9.41 -5.43
C ALA A 273 -4.71 8.19 -4.56
N VAL A 274 -5.69 7.82 -3.75
CA VAL A 274 -5.74 6.56 -3.02
C VAL A 274 -6.45 5.55 -3.90
N LEU A 275 -5.79 4.43 -4.21
CA LEU A 275 -6.29 3.42 -5.15
C LEU A 275 -6.68 2.10 -4.46
N ASP A 276 -6.53 2.00 -3.14
CA ASP A 276 -7.06 0.87 -2.39
C ASP A 276 -8.53 1.09 -2.02
N TYR A 277 -9.40 0.29 -2.65
CA TYR A 277 -10.83 0.23 -2.38
C TYR A 277 -11.25 -1.15 -1.86
N GLY A 278 -10.34 -1.85 -1.15
CA GLY A 278 -10.63 -3.15 -0.54
C GLY A 278 -10.70 -4.29 -1.54
N ALA A 279 -9.88 -4.23 -2.61
CA ALA A 279 -9.85 -5.25 -3.66
C ALA A 279 -9.57 -6.65 -3.11
N GLY A 280 -8.84 -6.77 -2.01
CA GLY A 280 -8.54 -8.04 -1.34
C GLY A 280 -9.77 -8.81 -0.84
N LEU A 281 -10.91 -8.15 -0.67
CA LEU A 281 -12.21 -8.76 -0.39
C LEU A 281 -13.16 -8.53 -1.59
N ASP A 282 -14.30 -7.89 -1.37
CA ASP A 282 -15.36 -7.70 -2.37
C ASP A 282 -15.25 -6.35 -3.11
N GLY A 283 -14.33 -5.48 -2.70
CA GLY A 283 -14.13 -4.17 -3.32
C GLY A 283 -13.53 -4.22 -4.72
N PRO A 284 -13.58 -3.13 -5.50
CA PRO A 284 -12.98 -3.08 -6.83
C PRO A 284 -11.45 -3.00 -6.77
N LEU A 285 -10.78 -3.56 -7.78
CA LEU A 285 -9.37 -3.27 -8.04
C LEU A 285 -9.30 -2.03 -8.94
N VAL A 286 -8.65 -0.98 -8.44
CA VAL A 286 -8.64 0.35 -9.07
C VAL A 286 -7.24 0.66 -9.62
N ALA A 287 -7.23 1.30 -10.78
CA ALA A 287 -6.07 1.90 -11.39
C ALA A 287 -6.32 3.35 -11.77
N TYR A 288 -5.23 4.09 -11.93
CA TYR A 288 -5.21 5.43 -12.49
C TYR A 288 -4.32 5.45 -13.74
N ARG A 289 -4.85 5.92 -14.87
CA ARG A 289 -4.10 6.13 -16.10
C ARG A 289 -3.48 7.53 -16.12
N TRP A 290 -2.18 7.60 -15.88
CA TRP A 290 -1.45 8.86 -15.93
C TRP A 290 -0.82 9.11 -17.30
N ASP A 291 -1.22 10.21 -17.93
CA ASP A 291 -0.85 10.58 -19.30
C ASP A 291 0.12 11.78 -19.35
N GLY A 292 0.59 12.27 -18.20
CA GLY A 292 1.50 13.41 -18.11
C GLY A 292 0.92 14.61 -17.36
N GLU A 293 -0.34 14.53 -16.94
CA GLU A 293 -1.03 15.65 -16.33
C GLU A 293 -0.51 15.96 -14.91
N PRO A 294 -0.37 17.26 -14.56
CA PRO A 294 0.07 17.67 -13.23
C PRO A 294 -1.05 17.63 -12.18
N GLN A 295 -2.32 17.60 -12.63
CA GLN A 295 -3.50 17.53 -11.77
C GLN A 295 -4.29 16.27 -12.09
N LEU A 296 -4.60 15.52 -11.05
CA LEU A 296 -5.33 14.27 -11.13
C LEU A 296 -6.80 14.51 -11.45
N SER A 297 -7.40 13.62 -12.25
CA SER A 297 -8.82 13.68 -12.62
C SER A 297 -9.50 12.32 -12.43
N ASN A 298 -10.76 12.36 -12.00
CA ASN A 298 -11.60 11.16 -11.90
C ASN A 298 -11.79 10.46 -13.25
N ASP A 299 -11.68 11.17 -14.37
CA ASP A 299 -11.84 10.61 -15.72
C ASP A 299 -10.72 9.62 -16.11
N LYS A 300 -9.62 9.64 -15.36
CA LYS A 300 -8.45 8.77 -15.56
C LYS A 300 -8.51 7.49 -14.73
N LEU A 301 -9.52 7.33 -13.87
CA LEU A 301 -9.70 6.13 -13.05
C LEU A 301 -10.29 5.00 -13.90
N VAL A 302 -9.73 3.80 -13.73
CA VAL A 302 -10.19 2.56 -14.36
C VAL A 302 -10.26 1.48 -13.30
N TRP A 303 -11.37 0.76 -13.20
CA TRP A 303 -11.49 -0.31 -12.20
C TRP A 303 -12.27 -1.51 -12.73
N VAL A 304 -12.12 -2.63 -12.03
CA VAL A 304 -12.90 -3.86 -12.19
C VAL A 304 -13.41 -4.33 -10.83
N GLY A 305 -14.65 -4.79 -10.78
CA GLY A 305 -15.35 -5.10 -9.53
C GLY A 305 -16.80 -4.64 -9.59
N PRO A 306 -17.53 -4.66 -8.46
CA PRO A 306 -18.93 -4.25 -8.42
C PRO A 306 -19.07 -2.83 -8.99
N GLU A 307 -19.98 -2.66 -9.94
CA GLU A 307 -20.42 -1.34 -10.34
C GLU A 307 -21.18 -0.73 -9.16
N TRP A 308 -20.73 0.42 -8.68
CA TRP A 308 -21.56 1.22 -7.81
C TRP A 308 -22.70 1.69 -8.70
N GLU A 309 -23.88 1.08 -8.57
CA GLU A 309 -25.10 1.65 -9.14
C GLU A 309 -25.10 3.12 -8.72
N MET A 310 -25.13 4.01 -9.72
CA MET A 310 -25.42 5.41 -9.47
C MET A 310 -26.83 5.41 -8.90
N GLN A 311 -26.97 5.33 -7.58
CA GLN A 311 -28.21 5.71 -6.95
C GLN A 311 -28.39 7.19 -7.32
N PRO A 312 -29.51 7.54 -7.98
CA PRO A 312 -29.76 8.90 -8.43
C PRO A 312 -29.74 9.90 -7.28
#